data_AF-A0A841GSG3-F1
#
_entry.id   AF-A0A841GSG3-F1
#
_cell.length_a   1.000
_cell.length_b   1.000
_cell.length_c   1.000
_cell.angle_alpha   90.00
_cell.angle_beta   90.00
_cell.angle_gamma   90.00
#
_symmetry.space_group_name_H-M   'P 1'
#
loop_
_entity.id
_entity.type
_entity.pdbx_description
1 polymer ?
#
loop_
_entity_poly.entity_id
_entity_poly.type
_entity_poly.pdbx_seq_one_letter_code
_entity_poly.pdbx_strand_id
1 'polypeptide(L)'
;MYFPKLDFKLNKTYESLLKDFTVEEIATMPLEELFEYITKVSRHIVSSKDLAEKIQSLAKNALRLSPNPSNTLRLSIVSTIELIQHYEKQINLVKKEISKLIKRIPNTLTTVKGIGDITAAGIIAEIGDINRFRNASALASYAGLVWNIKQSGNYKSENTQLTKKANKYLRTYLGQQIH
;
A
#
# COMPACT_ATOMS: atom_id res chain seq x y z
N MET A 1 -9.98 -17.31 6.77
CA MET A 1 -8.66 -17.80 7.22
C MET A 1 -7.67 -16.65 7.20
N TYR A 2 -7.29 -16.15 8.38
CA TYR A 2 -6.24 -15.13 8.54
C TYR A 2 -4.94 -15.88 8.85
N PHE A 3 -3.92 -15.74 8.00
CA PHE A 3 -2.60 -16.37 8.17
C PHE A 3 -1.60 -15.30 8.65
N PRO A 4 -1.38 -15.13 9.98
CA PRO A 4 -0.68 -13.97 10.55
C PRO A 4 0.85 -14.04 10.45
N LYS A 5 1.41 -15.10 9.86
CA LYS A 5 2.87 -15.39 9.84
C LYS A 5 3.46 -15.52 8.43
N LEU A 6 2.75 -15.06 7.39
CA LEU A 6 3.32 -14.92 6.06
C LEU A 6 3.84 -13.50 5.90
N ASP A 7 5.14 -13.32 6.09
CA ASP A 7 5.82 -12.07 5.76
C ASP A 7 5.75 -11.87 4.22
N PHE A 8 5.18 -10.75 3.81
CA PHE A 8 4.56 -10.49 2.49
C PHE A 8 5.53 -10.38 1.29
N LYS A 9 6.77 -10.88 1.40
CA LYS A 9 7.80 -10.79 0.34
C LYS A 9 7.59 -11.71 -0.87
N LEU A 10 6.44 -12.37 -0.96
CA LEU A 10 6.18 -13.48 -1.89
C LEU A 10 4.85 -13.34 -2.69
N ASN A 11 4.23 -12.16 -2.73
CA ASN A 11 2.88 -11.96 -3.33
C ASN A 11 2.71 -12.63 -4.70
N LYS A 12 3.66 -12.43 -5.63
CA LYS A 12 3.56 -13.01 -6.98
C LYS A 12 3.63 -14.54 -6.99
N THR A 13 4.43 -15.14 -6.10
CA THR A 13 4.57 -16.60 -6.01
C THR A 13 3.28 -17.22 -5.48
N TYR A 14 2.70 -16.64 -4.42
CA TYR A 14 1.42 -17.12 -3.87
C TYR A 14 0.26 -16.90 -4.83
N GLU A 15 0.20 -15.74 -5.48
CA GLU A 15 -0.80 -15.47 -6.51
C GLU A 15 -0.72 -16.49 -7.65
N SER A 16 0.49 -16.81 -8.12
CA SER A 16 0.68 -17.78 -9.20
C SER A 16 0.32 -19.20 -8.74
N LEU A 17 0.75 -19.62 -7.55
CA LEU A 17 0.40 -20.92 -6.97
C LEU A 17 -1.11 -21.12 -6.85
N LEU A 18 -1.83 -20.12 -6.34
CA LEU A 18 -3.28 -20.21 -6.14
C LEU A 18 -4.07 -20.15 -7.45
N LYS A 19 -3.49 -19.56 -8.50
CA LYS A 19 -4.06 -19.54 -9.86
C LYS A 19 -3.84 -20.85 -10.60
N ASP A 20 -2.61 -21.37 -10.51
CA ASP A 20 -2.17 -22.49 -11.33
C ASP A 20 -2.52 -23.84 -10.71
N PHE A 21 -2.63 -23.92 -9.38
CA PHE A 21 -2.86 -25.18 -8.68
C PHE A 21 -4.05 -25.13 -7.71
N THR A 22 -4.60 -26.29 -7.39
CA THR A 22 -5.55 -26.53 -6.30
C THR A 22 -4.80 -26.79 -4.99
N VAL A 23 -5.51 -26.75 -3.87
CA VAL A 23 -4.89 -27.06 -2.56
C VAL A 23 -4.49 -28.53 -2.52
N GLU A 24 -5.28 -29.41 -3.14
CA GLU A 24 -5.01 -30.83 -3.35
C GLU A 24 -3.74 -31.06 -4.16
N GLU A 25 -3.59 -30.38 -5.29
CA GLU A 25 -2.41 -30.46 -6.14
C GLU A 25 -1.17 -29.98 -5.39
N ILE A 26 -1.24 -28.84 -4.69
CA ILE A 26 -0.11 -28.35 -3.88
C ILE A 26 0.26 -29.35 -2.77
N ALA A 27 -0.72 -29.99 -2.15
CA ALA A 27 -0.49 -30.93 -1.06
C ALA A 27 0.12 -32.26 -1.52
N THR A 28 -0.19 -32.70 -2.75
CA THR A 28 0.23 -34.00 -3.30
C THR A 28 1.43 -33.90 -4.25
N MET A 29 1.73 -32.72 -4.78
CA MET A 29 2.86 -32.47 -5.68
C MET A 29 4.20 -32.86 -5.03
N PRO A 30 5.12 -33.53 -5.77
CA PRO A 30 6.46 -33.79 -5.29
C PRO A 30 7.17 -32.52 -4.83
N LEU A 31 7.93 -32.61 -3.73
CA LEU A 31 8.54 -31.45 -3.12
C LEU A 31 9.55 -30.76 -4.07
N GLU A 32 10.27 -31.57 -4.84
CA GLU A 32 11.22 -31.12 -5.85
C GLU A 32 10.50 -30.34 -6.98
N GLU A 33 9.35 -30.81 -7.45
CA GLU A 33 8.58 -30.10 -8.48
C GLU A 33 8.01 -28.77 -7.97
N LEU A 34 7.49 -28.76 -6.74
CA LEU A 34 6.98 -27.54 -6.10
C LEU A 34 8.11 -26.53 -5.89
N PHE A 35 9.29 -27.00 -5.48
CA PHE A 35 10.48 -26.18 -5.31
C PHE A 35 10.95 -25.56 -6.63
N GLU A 36 11.01 -26.35 -7.71
CA GLU A 36 11.38 -25.87 -9.04
C GLU A 36 10.38 -24.82 -9.55
N TYR A 37 9.07 -25.04 -9.37
CA TYR A 37 8.05 -24.07 -9.72
C TYR A 37 8.22 -22.75 -8.96
N ILE A 38 8.38 -22.81 -7.63
CA ILE A 38 8.58 -21.61 -6.79
C ILE A 38 9.84 -20.86 -7.21
N THR A 39 10.93 -21.60 -7.48
CA THR A 39 12.21 -21.04 -7.90
C THR A 39 12.07 -20.32 -9.23
N LYS A 40 11.36 -20.91 -10.19
CA LYS A 40 11.06 -20.29 -11.49
C LYS A 40 10.23 -19.00 -11.35
N VAL A 41 9.14 -19.03 -10.59
CA VAL A 41 8.24 -17.87 -10.43
C VAL A 41 8.92 -16.75 -9.65
N SER A 42 9.70 -17.09 -8.62
CA SER A 42 10.48 -16.11 -7.85
C SER A 42 11.72 -15.62 -8.57
N ARG A 43 12.03 -16.10 -9.78
CA ARG A 43 13.26 -15.78 -10.54
C ARG A 43 14.53 -16.08 -9.73
N HIS A 44 14.56 -17.21 -9.04
CA HIS A 44 15.65 -17.66 -8.16
C HIS A 44 15.94 -16.73 -6.97
N ILE A 45 15.06 -15.78 -6.65
CA ILE A 45 15.22 -14.88 -5.49
C ILE A 45 14.93 -15.62 -4.19
N VAL A 46 14.02 -16.59 -4.24
CA VAL A 46 13.64 -17.41 -3.07
C VAL A 46 13.75 -18.88 -3.46
N SER A 47 14.90 -19.46 -3.15
CA SER A 47 15.24 -20.85 -3.43
C SER A 47 15.53 -21.60 -2.13
N SER A 48 14.56 -21.64 -1.23
CA SER A 48 14.64 -22.44 0.00
C SER A 48 13.69 -23.63 -0.12
N LYS A 49 14.25 -24.84 0.04
CA LYS A 49 13.47 -26.09 0.10
C LYS A 49 12.49 -26.04 1.28
N ASP A 50 12.89 -25.43 2.40
CA ASP A 50 12.06 -25.20 3.58
C ASP A 50 10.77 -24.43 3.26
N LEU A 51 10.80 -23.52 2.28
CA LEU A 51 9.61 -22.79 1.86
C LEU A 51 8.61 -23.71 1.15
N ALA A 52 9.09 -24.55 0.23
CA ALA A 52 8.25 -25.52 -0.46
C ALA A 52 7.62 -26.49 0.56
N GLU A 53 8.39 -26.95 1.55
CA GLU A 53 7.90 -27.78 2.65
C GLU A 53 6.83 -27.07 3.48
N LYS A 54 7.05 -25.78 3.80
CA LYS A 54 6.10 -24.97 4.55
C LYS A 54 4.80 -24.75 3.77
N ILE A 55 4.88 -24.49 2.46
CA ILE A 55 3.69 -24.32 1.61
C ILE A 55 2.92 -25.63 1.50
N GLN A 56 3.62 -26.75 1.23
CA GLN A 56 2.99 -28.06 1.12
C GLN A 56 2.34 -28.49 2.44
N SER A 57 2.99 -28.26 3.59
CA SER A 57 2.43 -28.56 4.91
C SER A 57 1.21 -27.70 5.24
N LEU A 58 1.20 -26.42 4.85
CA LEU A 58 0.02 -25.56 4.96
C LEU A 58 -1.15 -26.07 4.11
N ALA A 59 -0.88 -26.50 2.87
CA ALA A 59 -1.90 -27.08 1.99
C ALA A 59 -2.47 -28.38 2.58
N LYS A 60 -1.61 -29.29 3.06
CA LYS A 60 -2.01 -30.53 3.76
C LYS A 60 -2.89 -30.23 4.98
N ASN A 61 -2.54 -29.23 5.78
CA ASN A 61 -3.34 -28.84 6.95
C ASN A 61 -4.69 -28.22 6.55
N ALA A 62 -4.74 -27.44 5.46
CA ALA A 62 -5.99 -26.88 4.95
C ALA A 62 -6.97 -27.97 4.50
N LEU A 63 -6.49 -29.00 3.79
CA LEU A 63 -7.31 -30.16 3.38
C LEU A 63 -7.81 -30.98 4.57
N ARG A 64 -7.01 -31.12 5.63
CA ARG A 64 -7.46 -31.79 6.86
C ARG A 64 -8.63 -31.07 7.51
N LEU A 65 -8.63 -29.73 7.49
CA LEU A 65 -9.68 -28.91 8.08
C LEU A 65 -10.94 -28.85 7.19
N SER A 66 -10.77 -28.97 5.88
CA SER A 66 -11.87 -29.01 4.92
C SER A 66 -11.53 -30.01 3.81
N PRO A 67 -11.96 -31.28 3.93
CA PRO A 67 -11.58 -32.35 3.01
C PRO A 67 -12.22 -32.24 1.62
N ASN A 68 -13.09 -31.25 1.39
CA ASN A 68 -13.73 -31.00 0.11
C ASN A 68 -13.85 -29.46 -0.10
N PRO A 69 -12.75 -28.75 -0.36
CA PRO A 69 -12.82 -27.33 -0.65
C PRO A 69 -13.69 -27.15 -1.90
N SER A 70 -14.80 -26.44 -1.75
CA SER A 70 -15.72 -26.24 -2.86
C SER A 70 -14.99 -25.57 -4.03
N ASN A 71 -15.14 -26.09 -5.24
CA ASN A 71 -14.56 -25.48 -6.46
C ASN A 71 -14.98 -24.00 -6.58
N THR A 72 -16.17 -23.66 -6.08
CA THR A 72 -16.69 -22.29 -5.95
C THR A 72 -15.80 -21.36 -5.12
N LEU A 73 -15.22 -21.85 -4.02
CA LEU A 73 -14.30 -21.06 -3.18
C LEU A 73 -13.02 -20.73 -3.95
N ARG A 74 -12.44 -21.72 -4.64
CA ARG A 74 -11.26 -21.52 -5.49
C ARG A 74 -11.52 -20.49 -6.58
N LEU A 75 -12.63 -20.65 -7.31
CA LEU A 75 -13.05 -19.69 -8.33
C LEU A 75 -13.17 -18.26 -7.76
N SER A 76 -13.73 -18.12 -6.56
CA SER A 76 -13.87 -16.82 -5.89
C SER A 76 -12.51 -16.21 -5.53
N ILE A 77 -11.57 -17.02 -5.03
CA ILE A 77 -10.20 -16.57 -4.72
C ILE A 77 -9.48 -16.12 -5.98
N VAL A 78 -9.47 -16.94 -7.03
CA VAL A 78 -8.83 -16.62 -8.32
C VAL A 78 -9.40 -15.35 -8.91
N SER A 79 -10.74 -15.23 -8.96
CA SER A 79 -11.44 -14.03 -9.45
C SER A 79 -11.06 -12.79 -8.64
N THR A 80 -10.94 -12.92 -7.31
CA THR A 80 -10.54 -11.81 -6.43
C THR A 80 -9.10 -11.38 -6.71
N ILE A 81 -8.18 -12.31 -6.92
CA ILE A 81 -6.79 -12.00 -7.28
C ILE A 81 -6.73 -11.26 -8.61
N GLU A 82 -7.49 -11.70 -9.62
CA GLU A 82 -7.57 -11.02 -10.92
C GLU A 82 -8.12 -9.60 -10.80
N LEU A 83 -9.15 -9.40 -9.98
CA LEU A 83 -9.69 -8.07 -9.69
C LEU A 83 -8.64 -7.18 -9.01
N ILE A 84 -7.92 -7.68 -8.01
CA ILE A 84 -6.84 -6.93 -7.35
C ILE A 84 -5.78 -6.51 -8.38
N GLN A 85 -5.31 -7.43 -9.22
CA GLN A 85 -4.32 -7.14 -10.26
C GLN A 85 -4.84 -6.12 -11.28
N HIS A 86 -6.13 -6.22 -11.64
CA HIS A 86 -6.76 -5.23 -12.50
C HIS A 86 -6.73 -3.84 -11.85
N TYR A 87 -7.16 -3.72 -10.60
CA TYR A 87 -7.16 -2.44 -9.88
C TYR A 87 -5.75 -1.87 -9.70
N GLU A 88 -4.75 -2.69 -9.40
CA GLU A 88 -3.35 -2.25 -9.33
C GLU A 88 -2.88 -1.67 -10.66
N LYS A 89 -3.23 -2.30 -11.78
CA LYS A 89 -2.93 -1.79 -13.12
C LYS A 89 -3.62 -0.45 -13.36
N GLN A 90 -4.90 -0.31 -13.01
CA GLN A 90 -5.63 0.96 -13.15
C GLN A 90 -5.02 2.05 -12.28
N ILE A 91 -4.68 1.76 -11.02
CA ILE A 91 -4.00 2.70 -10.12
C ILE A 91 -2.69 3.19 -10.73
N ASN A 92 -1.89 2.29 -11.32
CA ASN A 92 -0.62 2.66 -11.95
C ASN A 92 -0.81 3.52 -13.21
N LEU A 93 -1.85 3.26 -14.01
CA LEU A 93 -2.21 4.11 -15.15
C LEU A 93 -2.58 5.52 -14.69
N VAL A 94 -3.46 5.64 -13.69
CA VAL A 94 -3.86 6.93 -13.13
C VAL A 94 -2.67 7.68 -12.54
N LYS A 95 -1.81 7.01 -11.76
CA LYS A 95 -0.57 7.60 -11.24
C LYS A 95 0.32 8.16 -12.34
N LYS A 96 0.47 7.42 -13.45
CA LYS A 96 1.28 7.86 -14.60
C LYS A 96 0.71 9.12 -15.25
N GLU A 97 -0.61 9.20 -15.40
CA GLU A 97 -1.27 10.40 -15.94
C GLU A 97 -1.16 11.59 -14.98
N ILE A 98 -1.33 11.38 -13.66
CA ILE A 98 -1.09 12.42 -12.64
C ILE A 98 0.33 12.98 -12.75
N SER A 99 1.35 12.10 -12.83
CA SER A 99 2.74 12.51 -13.00
C SER A 99 2.96 13.36 -14.26
N LYS A 100 2.32 13.01 -15.38
CA LYS A 100 2.41 13.82 -16.61
C LYS A 100 1.77 15.18 -16.45
N LEU A 101 0.61 15.26 -15.80
CA LEU A 101 -0.11 16.52 -15.58
C LEU A 101 0.68 17.45 -14.64
N ILE A 102 1.24 16.92 -13.55
CA ILE A 102 2.04 17.72 -12.61
C ILE A 102 3.27 18.33 -13.26
N LYS A 103 3.93 17.62 -14.18
CA LYS A 103 5.10 18.16 -14.90
C LYS A 103 4.76 19.33 -15.82
N ARG A 104 3.48 19.49 -16.21
CA ARG A 104 3.02 20.64 -17.01
C ARG A 104 2.64 21.84 -16.17
N ILE A 105 2.35 21.63 -14.88
CA ILE A 105 1.99 22.70 -13.95
C ILE A 105 3.31 23.23 -13.36
N PRO A 106 3.63 24.51 -13.52
CA PRO A 106 4.82 25.08 -12.89
C PRO A 106 4.69 24.97 -11.38
N ASN A 107 5.51 24.13 -10.76
CA ASN A 107 5.52 23.91 -9.32
C ASN A 107 6.97 23.68 -8.84
N THR A 108 7.27 24.15 -7.63
CA THR A 108 8.56 23.93 -6.96
C THR A 108 8.50 22.76 -5.98
N LEU A 109 7.34 22.12 -5.80
CA LEU A 109 7.17 21.05 -4.83
C LEU A 109 7.98 19.81 -5.20
N THR A 110 8.04 19.48 -6.49
CA THR A 110 8.81 18.32 -6.99
C THR A 110 10.33 18.49 -6.90
N THR A 111 10.84 19.69 -6.62
CA THR A 111 12.28 19.91 -6.39
C THR A 111 12.69 19.64 -4.94
N VAL A 112 11.72 19.51 -4.02
CA VAL A 112 11.98 19.22 -2.61
C VAL A 112 12.25 17.72 -2.45
N LYS A 113 13.42 17.39 -1.88
CA LYS A 113 13.79 15.99 -1.58
C LYS A 113 12.72 15.35 -0.69
N GLY A 114 12.19 14.20 -1.12
CA GLY A 114 11.10 13.46 -0.45
C GLY A 114 9.74 13.64 -1.14
N ILE A 115 9.48 14.79 -1.77
CA ILE A 115 8.19 15.04 -2.42
C ILE A 115 8.19 14.51 -3.87
N GLY A 116 7.58 13.34 -4.06
CA GLY A 116 7.33 12.78 -5.40
C GLY A 116 6.11 13.38 -6.09
N ASP A 117 5.98 13.16 -7.41
CA ASP A 117 4.90 13.70 -8.26
C ASP A 117 3.49 13.50 -7.69
N ILE A 118 3.19 12.31 -7.16
CA ILE A 118 1.86 11.98 -6.61
C ILE A 118 1.58 12.77 -5.33
N THR A 119 2.59 12.93 -4.47
CA THR A 119 2.49 13.73 -3.25
C THR A 119 2.33 15.21 -3.59
N ALA A 120 3.11 15.72 -4.55
CA ALA A 120 2.97 17.08 -5.05
C ALA A 120 1.57 17.34 -5.62
N ALA A 121 1.03 16.40 -6.40
CA ALA A 121 -0.34 16.47 -6.91
C ALA A 121 -1.38 16.52 -5.78
N GLY A 122 -1.23 15.68 -4.75
CA GLY A 122 -2.09 15.69 -3.57
C GLY A 122 -2.04 17.04 -2.84
N ILE A 123 -0.84 17.58 -2.62
CA ILE A 123 -0.66 18.89 -1.98
C ILE A 123 -1.35 19.99 -2.80
N ILE A 124 -1.12 20.05 -4.11
CA ILE A 124 -1.73 21.06 -4.98
C ILE A 124 -3.25 20.91 -5.01
N ALA A 125 -3.78 19.69 -5.06
CA ALA A 125 -5.22 19.44 -5.05
C ALA A 125 -5.88 19.89 -3.74
N GLU A 126 -5.24 19.66 -2.58
CA GLU A 126 -5.75 20.09 -1.27
C GLU A 126 -5.61 21.61 -1.04
N ILE A 127 -4.55 22.22 -1.60
CA ILE A 127 -4.36 23.68 -1.55
C ILE A 127 -5.36 24.38 -2.48
N GLY A 128 -5.65 23.83 -3.65
CA GLY A 128 -6.46 24.47 -4.68
C GLY A 128 -5.80 25.75 -5.18
N ASP A 129 -6.56 26.84 -5.25
CA ASP A 129 -6.00 28.17 -5.56
C ASP A 129 -5.14 28.67 -4.39
N ILE A 130 -3.84 28.80 -4.62
CA ILE A 130 -2.88 29.30 -3.63
C ILE A 130 -3.17 30.76 -3.23
N ASN A 131 -3.77 31.56 -4.12
CA ASN A 131 -4.02 32.99 -3.89
C ASN A 131 -5.12 33.24 -2.86
N ARG A 132 -5.90 32.21 -2.48
CA ARG A 132 -6.88 32.31 -1.38
C ARG A 132 -6.22 32.52 -0.01
N PHE A 133 -4.92 32.24 0.10
CA PHE A 133 -4.16 32.42 1.33
C PHE A 133 -3.40 33.74 1.30
N ARG A 134 -3.69 34.60 2.28
CA ARG A 134 -3.01 35.90 2.45
C ARG A 134 -1.49 35.79 2.65
N ASN A 135 -1.01 34.68 3.22
CA ASN A 135 0.40 34.44 3.50
C ASN A 135 0.67 32.96 3.82
N ALA A 136 1.96 32.58 3.87
CA ALA A 136 2.40 31.23 4.19
C ALA A 136 1.95 30.75 5.58
N SER A 137 1.82 31.66 6.56
CA SER A 137 1.31 31.33 7.90
C SER A 137 -0.16 30.90 7.90
N ALA A 138 -0.98 31.53 7.05
CA ALA A 138 -2.38 31.14 6.84
C ALA A 138 -2.49 29.75 6.20
N LEU A 139 -1.63 29.44 5.22
CA LEU A 139 -1.53 28.12 4.63
C LEU A 139 -1.06 27.06 5.65
N ALA A 140 -0.03 27.37 6.44
CA ALA A 140 0.47 26.47 7.48
C ALA A 140 -0.60 26.21 8.57
N SER A 141 -1.39 27.23 8.92
CA SER A 141 -2.53 27.09 9.84
C SER A 141 -3.62 26.19 9.25
N TYR A 142 -3.92 26.34 7.95
CA TYR A 142 -4.87 25.50 7.22
C TYR A 142 -4.43 24.03 7.12
N ALA A 143 -3.13 23.81 6.87
CA ALA A 143 -2.51 22.50 6.91
C ALA A 143 -2.43 21.90 8.33
N GLY A 144 -2.74 22.70 9.37
CA GLY A 144 -2.61 22.30 10.76
C GLY A 144 -1.18 22.01 11.16
N LEU A 145 -0.22 22.79 10.65
CA LEU A 145 1.19 22.77 11.04
C LEU A 145 1.52 23.85 12.08
N VAL A 146 0.52 24.60 12.53
CA VAL A 146 0.65 25.64 13.55
C VAL A 146 0.05 25.15 14.87
N TRP A 147 0.79 25.41 15.94
CA TRP A 147 0.37 25.17 17.31
C TRP A 147 -0.74 26.14 17.72
N ASN A 148 -1.78 25.63 18.37
CA ASN A 148 -2.92 26.47 18.73
C ASN A 148 -2.58 27.31 19.98
N ILE A 149 -2.16 28.56 19.82
CA ILE A 149 -1.85 29.46 20.94
C ILE A 149 -3.17 29.86 21.59
N LYS A 150 -3.54 29.23 22.71
CA LYS A 150 -4.61 29.71 23.58
C LYS A 150 -4.05 30.87 24.42
N GLN A 151 -4.48 32.09 24.13
CA GLN A 151 -4.19 33.25 24.95
C GLN A 151 -5.48 33.74 25.61
N SER A 152 -5.60 33.52 26.92
CA SER A 152 -6.64 34.13 27.76
C SER A 152 -5.94 35.04 28.77
N GLY A 153 -5.99 36.36 28.56
CA GLY A 153 -5.29 37.34 29.40
C GLY A 153 -3.76 37.20 29.38
N ASN A 154 -3.10 37.54 30.51
CA ASN A 154 -1.64 37.54 30.70
C ASN A 154 -0.97 36.14 30.73
N TYR A 155 -1.67 35.07 30.35
CA TYR A 155 -1.14 33.71 30.40
C TYR A 155 -0.93 33.13 29.00
N LYS A 156 0.32 32.74 28.71
CA LYS A 156 0.68 31.95 27.52
C LYS A 156 0.84 30.50 27.96
N SER A 157 -0.01 29.62 27.43
CA SER A 157 0.10 28.17 27.65
C SER A 157 1.33 27.60 26.93
N GLU A 158 2.21 26.92 27.66
CA GLU A 158 3.41 26.24 27.11
C GLU A 158 3.09 24.91 26.41
N ASN A 159 1.86 24.38 26.56
CA ASN A 159 1.46 23.08 26.02
C ASN A 159 0.24 23.22 25.11
N THR A 160 0.50 23.65 23.87
CA THR A 160 -0.52 23.91 22.87
C THR A 160 -0.76 22.68 22.00
N GLN A 161 -1.98 22.14 22.03
CA GLN A 161 -2.39 21.06 21.14
C GLN A 161 -2.40 21.53 19.68
N LEU A 162 -2.04 20.64 18.76
CA LEU A 162 -2.18 20.87 17.33
C LEU A 162 -3.64 21.17 16.95
N THR A 163 -3.82 22.16 16.06
CA THR A 163 -5.13 22.69 15.69
C THR A 163 -6.04 21.60 15.13
N LYS A 164 -7.23 21.41 15.73
CA LYS A 164 -8.20 20.38 15.33
C LYS A 164 -8.93 20.68 14.01
N LYS A 165 -8.93 21.95 13.57
CA LYS A 165 -9.49 22.41 12.29
C LYS A 165 -8.41 22.46 11.20
N ALA A 166 -7.83 21.30 10.91
CA ALA A 166 -6.78 21.16 9.90
C ALA A 166 -7.29 20.32 8.74
N ASN A 167 -6.82 20.61 7.53
CA ASN A 167 -6.99 19.68 6.41
C ASN A 167 -6.15 18.41 6.70
N LYS A 168 -6.84 17.31 7.05
CA LYS A 168 -6.21 16.05 7.45
C LYS A 168 -5.34 15.47 6.34
N TYR A 169 -5.78 15.55 5.09
CA TYR A 169 -5.04 15.03 3.94
C TYR A 169 -3.77 15.83 3.69
N LEU A 170 -3.87 17.17 3.66
CA LEU A 170 -2.71 18.06 3.51
C LEU A 170 -1.69 17.84 4.63
N ARG A 171 -2.16 17.65 5.88
CA ARG A 171 -1.29 17.33 7.01
C ARG A 171 -0.59 15.98 6.86
N THR A 172 -1.28 14.95 6.37
CA THR A 172 -0.69 13.64 6.12
C THR A 172 0.35 13.71 5.01
N TYR A 173 0.06 14.39 3.89
CA TYR A 173 1.02 14.57 2.81
C TYR A 173 2.29 15.29 3.25
N LEU A 174 2.17 16.32 4.09
CA LEU A 174 3.31 17.08 4.61
C LEU A 174 4.05 16.31 5.72
N GLY A 175 3.35 15.62 6.61
CA GLY A 175 3.93 14.88 7.74
C GLY A 175 4.68 13.60 7.35
N GLN A 176 4.28 12.93 6.27
CA GLN A 176 4.98 11.74 5.75
C GLN A 176 6.40 12.02 5.23
N GLN A 177 6.78 13.29 5.06
CA GLN A 177 8.04 13.72 4.44
C GLN A 177 9.05 14.31 5.44
N ILE A 178 8.74 14.33 6.74
CA ILE A 178 9.58 14.91 7.82
C ILE A 178 10.40 13.82 8.55
N HIS A 179 10.48 12.62 7.99
CA HIS A 179 11.33 11.51 8.46
C HIS A 179 12.22 11.02 7.32
#